data_AF-A0A2T6FLS2-F1
#
_entry.id   AF-A0A2T6FLS2-F1
#
_cell.length_a   1.000
_cell.length_b   1.000
_cell.length_c   1.000
_cell.angle_alpha   90.00
_cell.angle_beta   90.00
_cell.angle_gamma   90.00
#
_symmetry.space_group_name_H-M   'P 1'
#
loop_
_entity.id
_entity.type
_entity.pdbx_description
1 polymer ?
#
loop_
_entity_poly.entity_id
_entity_poly.type
_entity_poly.pdbx_seq_one_letter_code
_entity_poly.pdbx_strand_id
1 'polypeptide(L)'
;MRLIEKTQMGELAKASKPSQKPASSVTQTSSKGGCTCGGTCPRCKSKLAGTKISAPGDKHEQDADQIAEKMLGTTTEKKNSVTTENVQSSSSVTYAGDNQIGLSGQPLSPELRARFESGSGADFSQVRLHTGIEAQALAAPLHAEAFTLGRNIVIGDPNFQASSPAGKNLLAHELAHTIQQGAAPHPAMSTTVAAPMIMRRLIRTAPISFLCGGSDPFIRSPNSGFMHLNSGETSISINTSIRWDRPGCSGDIFFTLKRHRSLIWDADEGERTMPVGTGGSATWSGLEENADYYFEIRSTNSNPNCCLTGSFDVNTP
;
A
#
# COMPACT_ATOMS: atom_id res chain seq x y z
N MET A 1 -53.74 32.42 -37.76
CA MET A 1 -54.70 33.55 -37.79
C MET A 1 -54.94 33.99 -36.34
N ARG A 2 -54.91 35.31 -36.06
CA ARG A 2 -54.82 36.03 -34.76
C ARG A 2 -53.38 36.21 -34.25
N LEU A 3 -52.65 37.28 -34.61
CA LEU A 3 -52.68 38.69 -34.14
C LEU A 3 -52.56 38.81 -32.61
N ILE A 4 -51.35 39.04 -32.06
CA ILE A 4 -50.67 40.34 -31.75
C ILE A 4 -51.42 41.17 -30.69
N GLU A 5 -50.82 41.33 -29.51
CA GLU A 5 -50.83 42.62 -28.80
C GLU A 5 -49.45 42.88 -28.18
N LYS A 6 -48.92 44.06 -28.50
CA LYS A 6 -47.65 44.65 -28.06
C LYS A 6 -47.99 45.78 -27.08
N THR A 7 -47.29 45.85 -25.94
CA THR A 7 -46.98 47.12 -25.23
C THR A 7 -45.75 46.86 -24.33
N GLN A 8 -44.52 47.17 -24.74
CA GLN A 8 -43.79 48.45 -24.70
C GLN A 8 -43.36 48.88 -23.27
N MET A 9 -42.10 48.60 -22.93
CA MET A 9 -40.95 49.52 -22.67
C MET A 9 -41.05 50.37 -21.40
N GLY A 10 -40.11 50.12 -20.50
CA GLY A 10 -39.66 51.04 -19.43
C GLY A 10 -38.16 50.85 -19.27
N GLU A 11 -37.43 51.95 -19.39
CA GLU A 11 -36.03 52.07 -19.78
C GLU A 11 -35.15 52.53 -18.59
N LEU A 12 -33.84 52.20 -18.67
CA LEU A 12 -32.70 52.82 -17.97
C LEU A 12 -32.57 52.72 -16.43
N ALA A 13 -31.53 52.00 -15.97
CA ALA A 13 -30.58 52.54 -14.99
C ALA A 13 -29.20 51.86 -15.12
N LYS A 14 -28.20 52.68 -15.46
CA LYS A 14 -26.78 52.38 -15.61
C LYS A 14 -26.10 52.91 -14.34
N ALA A 15 -25.42 52.06 -13.57
CA ALA A 15 -24.56 52.47 -12.44
C ALA A 15 -23.45 51.42 -12.25
N SER A 16 -22.26 51.66 -12.81
CA SER A 16 -21.08 52.22 -12.13
C SER A 16 -20.41 51.25 -11.14
N LYS A 17 -19.30 50.66 -11.60
CA LYS A 17 -18.24 50.02 -10.80
C LYS A 17 -17.75 50.94 -9.68
N PRO A 18 -17.43 50.40 -8.50
CA PRO A 18 -16.34 50.89 -7.68
C PRO A 18 -15.17 49.91 -7.70
N SER A 19 -14.01 50.46 -8.06
CA SER A 19 -12.68 49.89 -7.84
C SER A 19 -12.29 50.11 -6.39
N GLN A 20 -12.08 49.04 -5.61
CA GLN A 20 -11.33 49.10 -4.37
C GLN A 20 -10.44 47.85 -4.21
N LYS A 21 -9.12 48.09 -4.23
CA LYS A 21 -8.13 47.21 -3.60
C LYS A 21 -8.39 47.19 -2.10
N PRO A 22 -8.03 46.10 -1.41
CA PRO A 22 -7.13 46.31 -0.29
C PRO A 22 -5.89 45.42 -0.40
N ALA A 23 -4.74 46.07 -0.17
CA ALA A 23 -3.55 45.39 0.29
C ALA A 23 -3.84 44.83 1.69
N SER A 24 -3.55 43.55 1.90
CA SER A 24 -3.24 43.01 3.22
C SER A 24 -2.34 41.81 3.00
N SER A 25 -1.07 42.04 3.34
CA SER A 25 -0.04 41.04 3.57
C SER A 25 -0.56 39.97 4.52
N VAL A 26 -0.91 38.81 3.97
CA VAL A 26 -1.04 37.58 4.75
C VAL A 26 0.34 36.94 4.74
N THR A 27 1.01 37.06 5.88
CA THR A 27 2.24 36.35 6.22
C THR A 27 2.06 34.87 5.89
N GLN A 28 2.88 34.37 4.96
CA GLN A 28 3.00 32.94 4.67
C GLN A 28 3.56 32.24 5.90
N THR A 29 2.68 31.75 6.77
CA THR A 29 3.01 30.65 7.67
C THR A 29 3.00 29.37 6.83
N SER A 30 4.20 28.89 6.55
CA SER A 30 4.46 27.58 5.96
C SER A 30 3.88 26.47 6.84
N SER A 31 2.61 26.12 6.61
CA SER A 31 2.07 24.84 7.07
C SER A 31 2.57 23.75 6.11
N LYS A 32 3.22 22.73 6.69
CA LYS A 32 3.63 21.51 6.00
C LYS A 32 2.37 20.85 5.45
N GLY A 33 2.09 21.10 4.17
CA GLY A 33 0.88 20.62 3.51
C GLY A 33 0.96 19.13 3.21
N GLY A 34 0.17 18.33 3.93
CA GLY A 34 -0.20 17.00 3.47
C GLY A 34 -0.98 17.11 2.15
N CYS A 35 -0.63 16.28 1.17
CA CYS A 35 -1.28 16.30 -0.14
C CYS A 35 -2.74 15.82 -0.05
N THR A 36 -3.68 16.67 -0.45
CA THR A 36 -5.13 16.42 -0.47
C THR A 36 -5.59 15.36 -1.49
N CYS A 37 -4.72 14.92 -2.40
CA CYS A 37 -5.07 14.08 -3.54
C CYS A 37 -4.94 12.56 -3.30
N GLY A 38 -4.62 12.11 -2.08
CA GLY A 38 -4.47 10.67 -1.82
C GLY A 38 -3.37 9.98 -2.64
N GLY A 39 -2.40 10.74 -3.19
CA GLY A 39 -1.19 10.20 -3.82
C GLY A 39 -1.22 9.95 -5.32
N THR A 40 -2.34 10.19 -6.00
CA THR A 40 -2.46 9.92 -7.45
C THR A 40 -1.96 11.07 -8.34
N CYS A 41 -1.42 12.15 -7.76
CA CYS A 41 -1.00 13.32 -8.55
C CYS A 41 0.29 13.06 -9.36
N PRO A 42 0.48 13.76 -10.49
CA PRO A 42 1.66 13.62 -11.35
C PRO A 42 3.00 13.86 -10.63
N ARG A 43 3.01 14.64 -9.53
CA ARG A 43 4.23 14.90 -8.76
C ARG A 43 4.71 13.68 -7.97
N CYS A 44 3.81 12.91 -7.37
CA CYS A 44 4.16 11.64 -6.71
C CYS A 44 4.70 10.63 -7.73
N LYS A 45 4.03 10.54 -8.90
CA LYS A 45 4.44 9.66 -10.01
C LYS A 45 5.80 10.05 -10.62
N SER A 46 6.15 11.33 -10.63
CA SER A 46 7.38 11.84 -11.26
C SER A 46 8.67 11.52 -10.50
N LYS A 47 8.64 11.29 -9.19
CA LYS A 47 9.86 11.07 -8.39
C LYS A 47 10.48 9.68 -8.57
N LEU A 48 9.67 8.68 -8.89
CA LEU A 48 10.08 7.30 -9.15
C LEU A 48 10.14 6.97 -10.65
N ALA A 49 9.86 7.95 -11.52
CA ALA A 49 9.83 7.76 -12.96
C ALA A 49 11.24 7.41 -13.49
N GLY A 50 11.36 6.25 -14.11
CA GLY A 50 12.61 5.76 -14.73
C GLY A 50 13.38 4.74 -13.90
N THR A 51 12.99 4.48 -12.65
CA THR A 51 13.55 3.37 -11.85
C THR A 51 12.90 2.06 -12.29
N LYS A 52 13.71 1.01 -12.52
CA LYS A 52 13.19 -0.32 -12.88
C LYS A 52 12.37 -0.87 -11.71
N ILE A 53 11.30 -1.60 -11.99
CA ILE A 53 10.45 -2.25 -10.98
C ILE A 53 10.61 -3.76 -11.15
N SER A 54 10.78 -4.51 -10.05
CA SER A 54 10.83 -5.98 -10.07
C SER A 54 9.49 -6.57 -10.50
N ALA A 55 9.56 -7.77 -11.08
CA ALA A 55 8.36 -8.56 -11.32
C ALA A 55 8.09 -9.40 -10.06
N PRO A 56 6.89 -9.32 -9.47
CA PRO A 56 6.54 -10.20 -8.36
C PRO A 56 6.68 -11.68 -8.78
N GLY A 57 7.12 -12.52 -7.84
CA GLY A 57 7.38 -13.95 -8.07
C GLY A 57 8.67 -14.26 -8.83
N ASP A 58 9.44 -13.25 -9.25
CA ASP A 58 10.74 -13.45 -9.88
C ASP A 58 11.77 -14.05 -8.90
N LYS A 59 12.97 -14.35 -9.41
CA LYS A 59 14.03 -14.91 -8.59
C LYS A 59 14.42 -14.01 -7.40
N HIS A 60 14.35 -12.69 -7.53
CA HIS A 60 14.67 -11.78 -6.44
C HIS A 60 13.63 -11.87 -5.32
N GLU A 61 12.36 -11.97 -5.67
CA GLU A 61 11.26 -12.14 -4.69
C GLU A 61 11.33 -13.49 -3.97
N GLN A 62 11.62 -14.57 -4.69
CA GLN A 62 11.80 -15.91 -4.09
C GLN A 62 13.02 -15.96 -3.16
N ASP A 63 14.15 -15.40 -3.60
CA ASP A 63 15.36 -15.31 -2.78
C ASP A 63 15.09 -14.41 -1.54
N ALA A 64 14.24 -13.39 -1.66
CA ALA A 64 13.85 -12.52 -0.55
C ALA A 64 12.96 -13.25 0.48
N ASP A 65 11.98 -14.05 0.04
CA ASP A 65 11.15 -14.87 0.93
C ASP A 65 12.00 -15.87 1.73
N GLN A 66 13.01 -16.51 1.10
CA GLN A 66 13.92 -17.44 1.80
C GLN A 66 14.77 -16.73 2.87
N ILE A 67 15.30 -15.55 2.56
CA ILE A 67 16.05 -14.76 3.54
C ILE A 67 15.11 -14.33 4.69
N ALA A 68 13.90 -13.89 4.37
CA ALA A 68 12.90 -13.45 5.36
C ALA A 68 12.50 -14.58 6.33
N GLU A 69 12.28 -15.79 5.81
CA GLU A 69 11.98 -16.97 6.63
C GLU A 69 13.13 -17.26 7.60
N LYS A 70 14.38 -17.21 7.12
CA LYS A 70 15.56 -17.36 7.98
C LYS A 70 15.66 -16.27 9.05
N MET A 71 15.33 -15.02 8.72
CA MET A 71 15.33 -13.91 9.70
C MET A 71 14.35 -14.14 10.85
N LEU A 72 13.24 -14.82 10.57
CA LEU A 72 12.15 -15.03 11.54
C LEU A 72 12.24 -16.36 12.27
N GLY A 73 12.85 -17.37 11.65
CA GLY A 73 12.96 -18.74 12.16
C GLY A 73 14.01 -18.97 13.25
N THR A 74 14.86 -18.00 13.58
CA THR A 74 15.84 -18.14 14.67
C THR A 74 15.19 -17.94 16.04
N THR A 75 14.35 -18.90 16.47
CA THR A 75 13.95 -19.04 17.88
C THR A 75 14.65 -20.25 18.48
N THR A 76 15.84 -20.04 19.05
CA THR A 76 16.36 -20.66 20.29
C THR A 76 17.88 -20.46 20.41
N GLU A 77 18.27 -19.85 21.54
CA GLU A 77 19.55 -20.00 22.24
C GLU A 77 20.84 -20.23 21.43
N LYS A 78 21.54 -19.16 21.08
CA LYS A 78 23.01 -19.12 21.26
C LYS A 78 23.42 -17.80 21.88
N LYS A 79 23.59 -17.84 23.20
CA LYS A 79 24.30 -16.84 23.99
C LYS A 79 25.78 -16.92 23.63
N ASN A 80 26.20 -16.20 22.59
CA ASN A 80 27.63 -15.95 22.37
C ASN A 80 27.92 -14.46 22.50
N SER A 81 28.59 -14.15 23.60
CA SER A 81 29.36 -12.94 23.83
C SER A 81 30.29 -12.70 22.64
N VAL A 82 30.06 -11.62 21.89
CA VAL A 82 31.05 -11.06 20.98
C VAL A 82 31.32 -9.64 21.44
N THR A 83 32.59 -9.43 21.78
CA THR A 83 33.23 -8.18 22.14
C THR A 83 32.95 -7.11 21.11
N THR A 84 32.49 -5.95 21.60
CA THR A 84 32.42 -4.68 20.87
C THR A 84 33.81 -4.28 20.39
N GLU A 85 34.08 -4.46 19.11
CA GLU A 85 35.03 -3.61 18.40
C GLU A 85 34.26 -2.49 17.71
N ASN A 86 34.60 -1.29 18.15
CA ASN A 86 34.07 -0.03 17.70
C ASN A 86 34.58 0.26 16.27
N VAL A 87 33.77 0.00 15.26
CA VAL A 87 33.99 0.58 13.92
C VAL A 87 33.14 1.83 13.80
N GLN A 88 33.75 2.93 14.22
CA GLN A 88 33.34 4.28 13.89
C GLN A 88 33.50 4.46 12.38
N SER A 89 32.40 4.34 11.63
CA SER A 89 32.31 4.86 10.26
C SER A 89 30.97 5.54 10.04
N SER A 90 30.86 6.70 10.68
CA SER A 90 29.96 7.76 10.26
C SER A 90 30.49 8.38 8.97
N SER A 91 30.35 7.68 7.86
CA SER A 91 30.39 8.26 6.53
C SER A 91 29.00 8.08 5.96
N SER A 92 28.35 9.17 5.56
CA SER A 92 27.05 9.13 4.90
C SER A 92 27.19 8.46 3.54
N VAL A 93 27.23 7.13 3.52
CA VAL A 93 27.07 6.35 2.28
C VAL A 93 25.70 6.75 1.73
N THR A 94 25.72 7.33 0.53
CA THR A 94 24.50 7.63 -0.22
C THR A 94 24.17 6.35 -0.97
N TYR A 95 23.07 5.70 -0.60
CA TYR A 95 22.63 4.49 -1.29
C TYR A 95 21.79 4.90 -2.50
N ALA A 96 21.80 4.07 -3.54
CA ALA A 96 20.97 4.30 -4.71
C ALA A 96 19.49 4.40 -4.28
N GLY A 97 18.82 5.49 -4.66
CA GLY A 97 17.40 5.72 -4.36
C GLY A 97 17.07 6.69 -3.22
N ASP A 98 18.04 7.11 -2.40
CA ASP A 98 17.77 8.05 -1.29
C ASP A 98 17.17 9.39 -1.76
N ASN A 99 17.66 9.91 -2.88
CA ASN A 99 17.15 11.14 -3.48
C ASN A 99 15.79 10.94 -4.18
N GLN A 100 15.36 9.70 -4.43
CA GLN A 100 14.14 9.38 -5.18
C GLN A 100 12.91 9.27 -4.25
N ILE A 101 13.07 8.79 -3.02
CA ILE A 101 11.95 8.70 -2.06
C ILE A 101 11.53 10.10 -1.60
N GLY A 102 12.48 10.91 -1.13
CA GLY A 102 12.23 12.28 -0.68
C GLY A 102 11.20 12.40 0.44
N LEU A 103 11.07 11.36 1.27
CA LEU A 103 10.31 11.30 2.53
C LEU A 103 11.29 11.17 3.69
N SER A 104 10.89 11.64 4.88
CA SER A 104 11.66 11.39 6.11
C SER A 104 11.25 10.06 6.73
N GLY A 105 12.07 9.04 6.56
CA GLY A 105 11.85 7.72 7.17
C GLY A 105 12.35 7.64 8.60
N GLN A 106 11.81 6.69 9.36
CA GLN A 106 12.25 6.38 10.73
C GLN A 106 13.23 5.20 10.72
N PRO A 107 14.23 5.16 11.62
CA PRO A 107 14.99 3.95 11.84
C PRO A 107 14.07 2.84 12.39
N LEU A 108 14.46 1.59 12.18
CA LEU A 108 13.83 0.48 12.89
C LEU A 108 13.97 0.65 14.40
N SER A 109 12.95 0.22 15.16
CA SER A 109 13.07 0.20 16.61
C SER A 109 14.25 -0.71 17.03
N PRO A 110 14.97 -0.40 18.12
CA PRO A 110 16.13 -1.19 18.53
C PRO A 110 15.81 -2.68 18.70
N GLU A 111 14.62 -3.01 19.21
CA GLU A 111 14.15 -4.38 19.41
C GLU A 111 13.92 -5.11 18.07
N LEU A 112 13.19 -4.49 17.14
CA LEU A 112 12.96 -5.09 15.82
C LEU A 112 14.27 -5.24 15.06
N ARG A 113 15.13 -4.21 15.10
CA ARG A 113 16.44 -4.22 14.47
C ARG A 113 17.28 -5.39 15.00
N ALA A 114 17.47 -5.49 16.32
CA ALA A 114 18.26 -6.56 16.92
C ALA A 114 17.74 -7.96 16.56
N ARG A 115 16.41 -8.12 16.49
CA ARG A 115 15.79 -9.38 16.08
C ARG A 115 16.14 -9.75 14.64
N PHE A 116 15.97 -8.84 13.68
CA PHE A 116 16.24 -9.13 12.27
C PHE A 116 17.74 -9.24 11.98
N GLU A 117 18.58 -8.43 12.63
CA GLU A 117 20.05 -8.53 12.52
C GLU A 117 20.53 -9.88 13.06
N SER A 118 19.94 -10.40 14.15
CA SER A 118 20.27 -11.72 14.69
C SER A 118 19.94 -12.87 13.72
N GLY A 119 18.84 -12.77 12.99
CA GLY A 119 18.40 -13.82 12.07
C GLY A 119 19.09 -13.76 10.69
N SER A 120 19.43 -12.55 10.23
CA SER A 120 20.10 -12.34 8.94
C SER A 120 21.62 -12.34 9.05
N GLY A 121 22.20 -11.66 10.05
CA GLY A 121 23.61 -11.28 10.09
C GLY A 121 23.94 -9.98 9.35
N ALA A 122 22.93 -9.26 8.83
CA ALA A 122 23.10 -7.96 8.19
C ALA A 122 23.07 -6.80 9.20
N ASP A 123 23.61 -5.65 8.82
CA ASP A 123 23.46 -4.39 9.55
C ASP A 123 22.30 -3.56 8.97
N PHE A 124 21.25 -3.35 9.77
CA PHE A 124 20.07 -2.57 9.38
C PHE A 124 20.04 -1.17 10.00
N SER A 125 21.13 -0.70 10.61
CA SER A 125 21.21 0.62 11.27
C SER A 125 20.92 1.80 10.32
N GLN A 126 21.25 1.63 9.04
CA GLN A 126 21.03 2.63 7.99
C GLN A 126 19.67 2.50 7.31
N VAL A 127 18.90 1.44 7.57
CA VAL A 127 17.57 1.26 6.96
C VAL A 127 16.59 2.31 7.48
N ARG A 128 15.73 2.79 6.58
CA ARG A 128 14.69 3.78 6.86
C ARG A 128 13.34 3.23 6.45
N LEU A 129 12.44 3.15 7.43
CA LEU A 129 11.06 2.73 7.25
C LEU A 129 10.15 3.96 7.09
N HIS A 130 9.39 3.99 6.01
CA HIS A 130 8.44 5.05 5.67
C HIS A 130 7.02 4.46 5.76
N THR A 131 6.19 5.04 6.63
CA THR A 131 4.80 4.64 6.84
C THR A 131 3.90 5.88 6.85
N GLY A 132 2.57 5.66 6.85
CA GLY A 132 1.59 6.74 6.89
C GLY A 132 1.18 7.26 5.51
N ILE A 133 0.43 8.36 5.49
CA ILE A 133 -0.28 8.85 4.30
C ILE A 133 0.68 9.14 3.14
N GLU A 134 1.87 9.69 3.41
CA GLU A 134 2.84 10.01 2.36
C GLU A 134 3.47 8.74 1.76
N ALA A 135 3.71 7.71 2.56
CA ALA A 135 4.21 6.41 2.10
C ALA A 135 3.15 5.66 1.28
N GLN A 136 1.89 5.67 1.74
CA GLN A 136 0.74 5.16 0.99
C GLN A 136 0.60 5.83 -0.37
N ALA A 137 0.71 7.15 -0.40
CA ALA A 137 0.67 7.93 -1.63
C ALA A 137 1.79 7.57 -2.61
N LEU A 138 2.96 7.16 -2.10
CA LEU A 138 4.10 6.77 -2.91
C LEU A 138 4.00 5.32 -3.42
N ALA A 139 3.41 4.43 -2.63
CA ALA A 139 3.22 3.01 -2.98
C ALA A 139 2.01 2.78 -3.91
N ALA A 140 0.97 3.61 -3.83
CA ALA A 140 -0.26 3.45 -4.60
C ALA A 140 -0.05 3.42 -6.13
N PRO A 141 0.77 4.31 -6.76
CA PRO A 141 1.04 4.25 -8.19
C PRO A 141 1.81 2.99 -8.63
N LEU A 142 2.43 2.27 -7.69
CA LEU A 142 3.15 1.03 -7.94
C LEU A 142 2.30 -0.22 -7.69
N HIS A 143 1.06 -0.02 -7.20
CA HIS A 143 0.16 -1.09 -6.73
C HIS A 143 0.82 -1.99 -5.67
N ALA A 144 1.65 -1.38 -4.81
CA ALA A 144 2.48 -2.09 -3.85
C ALA A 144 1.89 -2.00 -2.43
N GLU A 145 1.87 -3.13 -1.72
CA GLU A 145 1.68 -3.20 -0.26
C GLU A 145 2.86 -2.57 0.45
N ALA A 146 4.06 -2.88 -0.04
CA ALA A 146 5.32 -2.32 0.36
C ALA A 146 6.29 -2.36 -0.81
N PHE A 147 7.29 -1.50 -0.78
CA PHE A 147 8.42 -1.63 -1.69
C PHE A 147 9.73 -1.19 -1.05
N THR A 148 10.82 -1.73 -1.57
CA THR A 148 12.17 -1.42 -1.16
C THR A 148 12.96 -0.73 -2.28
N LEU A 149 13.66 0.33 -1.93
CA LEU A 149 14.58 1.06 -2.80
C LEU A 149 15.80 1.56 -2.01
N GLY A 150 16.94 0.95 -2.28
CA GLY A 150 18.18 1.08 -1.51
C GLY A 150 17.96 0.69 -0.06
N ARG A 151 18.23 1.65 0.84
CA ARG A 151 18.00 1.50 2.29
C ARG A 151 16.58 1.86 2.74
N ASN A 152 15.70 2.24 1.81
CA ASN A 152 14.38 2.76 2.13
C ASN A 152 13.33 1.68 1.90
N ILE A 153 12.54 1.42 2.93
CA ILE A 153 11.37 0.54 2.89
C ILE A 153 10.14 1.43 3.02
N VAL A 154 9.25 1.39 2.04
CA VAL A 154 8.02 2.18 2.01
C VAL A 154 6.84 1.25 2.16
N ILE A 155 6.03 1.44 3.20
CA ILE A 155 4.82 0.64 3.43
C ILE A 155 3.60 1.44 2.98
N GLY A 156 2.85 0.85 2.06
CA GLY A 156 1.60 1.37 1.54
C GLY A 156 0.36 0.97 2.33
N ASP A 157 0.44 -0.09 3.14
CA ASP A 157 -0.67 -0.53 3.99
C ASP A 157 -0.91 0.45 5.17
N PRO A 158 -2.10 1.11 5.26
CA PRO A 158 -2.42 2.02 6.36
C PRO A 158 -2.60 1.31 7.71
N ASN A 159 -2.80 -0.01 7.74
CA ASN A 159 -2.98 -0.79 8.97
C ASN A 159 -1.72 -1.54 9.40
N PHE A 160 -0.58 -1.25 8.76
CA PHE A 160 0.67 -1.91 9.05
C PHE A 160 1.06 -1.77 10.52
N GLN A 161 1.30 -2.91 11.16
CA GLN A 161 1.78 -3.01 12.54
C GLN A 161 3.07 -3.84 12.55
N ALA A 162 4.22 -3.18 12.67
CA ALA A 162 5.53 -3.81 12.61
C ALA A 162 5.77 -4.91 13.66
N SER A 163 5.03 -4.87 14.78
CA SER A 163 5.12 -5.88 15.85
C SER A 163 4.20 -7.09 15.63
N SER A 164 3.22 -7.00 14.74
CA SER A 164 2.28 -8.10 14.45
C SER A 164 2.97 -9.21 13.64
N PRO A 165 2.48 -10.46 13.66
CA PRO A 165 3.05 -11.55 12.85
C PRO A 165 3.10 -11.20 11.35
N ALA A 166 2.00 -10.70 10.79
CA ALA A 166 1.93 -10.29 9.39
C ALA A 166 2.90 -9.14 9.09
N GLY A 167 2.94 -8.11 9.95
CA GLY A 167 3.86 -6.99 9.77
C GLY A 167 5.34 -7.37 9.90
N LYS A 168 5.67 -8.34 10.77
CA LYS A 168 7.04 -8.90 10.87
C LYS A 168 7.43 -9.68 9.62
N ASN A 169 6.51 -10.47 9.05
CA ASN A 169 6.73 -11.17 7.79
C ASN A 169 6.97 -10.18 6.63
N LEU A 170 6.10 -9.18 6.49
CA LEU A 170 6.24 -8.14 5.49
C LEU A 170 7.58 -7.41 5.64
N LEU A 171 7.92 -6.99 6.86
CA LEU A 171 9.16 -6.26 7.11
C LEU A 171 10.41 -7.11 6.88
N ALA A 172 10.39 -8.40 7.22
CA ALA A 172 11.50 -9.31 6.94
C ALA A 172 11.77 -9.46 5.44
N HIS A 173 10.69 -9.53 4.63
CA HIS A 173 10.76 -9.56 3.17
C HIS A 173 11.42 -8.30 2.61
N GLU A 174 10.92 -7.14 3.00
CA GLU A 174 11.47 -5.86 2.54
C GLU A 174 12.93 -5.67 2.98
N LEU A 175 13.28 -6.12 4.19
CA LEU A 175 14.67 -6.11 4.66
C LEU A 175 15.57 -7.03 3.83
N ALA A 176 15.08 -8.17 3.36
CA ALA A 176 15.84 -9.03 2.46
C ALA A 176 16.20 -8.29 1.16
N HIS A 177 15.28 -7.48 0.61
CA HIS A 177 15.58 -6.63 -0.54
C HIS A 177 16.66 -5.58 -0.24
N THR A 178 16.73 -5.02 0.97
CA THR A 178 17.83 -4.10 1.34
C THR A 178 19.20 -4.79 1.34
N ILE A 179 19.25 -6.08 1.70
CA ILE A 179 20.47 -6.90 1.62
C ILE A 179 20.83 -7.17 0.16
N GLN A 180 19.85 -7.60 -0.65
CA GLN A 180 20.04 -7.88 -2.08
C GLN A 180 20.57 -6.65 -2.85
N GLN A 181 20.12 -5.46 -2.48
CA GLN A 181 20.57 -4.20 -3.10
C GLN A 181 21.90 -3.68 -2.53
N GLY A 182 22.48 -4.37 -1.54
CA GLY A 182 23.73 -3.98 -0.88
C GLY A 182 23.60 -2.77 0.03
N ALA A 183 22.38 -2.39 0.39
CA ALA A 183 22.09 -1.24 1.26
C ALA A 183 22.11 -1.59 2.76
N ALA A 184 21.91 -2.86 3.08
CA ALA A 184 22.17 -3.46 4.38
C ALA A 184 23.42 -4.36 4.27
N PRO A 185 24.59 -3.90 4.76
CA PRO A 185 25.82 -4.67 4.67
C PRO A 185 25.66 -6.05 5.31
N HIS A 186 26.07 -7.10 4.59
CA HIS A 186 26.03 -8.47 5.08
C HIS A 186 27.40 -9.15 4.85
N PRO A 187 28.04 -9.75 5.89
CA PRO A 187 29.42 -10.22 5.83
C PRO A 187 29.72 -11.26 4.73
N ALA A 188 28.71 -12.05 4.34
CA ALA A 188 28.86 -13.12 3.36
C ALA A 188 28.46 -12.73 1.92
N MET A 189 28.00 -11.49 1.67
CA MET A 189 27.60 -11.05 0.34
C MET A 189 28.55 -9.98 -0.20
N SER A 190 29.09 -10.20 -1.40
CA SER A 190 29.91 -9.20 -2.09
C SER A 190 29.02 -8.09 -2.64
N THR A 191 29.26 -6.85 -2.20
CA THR A 191 28.47 -5.67 -2.54
C THR A 191 28.65 -5.27 -4.01
N THR A 192 27.95 -5.95 -4.92
CA THR A 192 27.68 -5.36 -6.23
C THR A 192 26.47 -4.45 -6.06
N VAL A 193 26.67 -3.13 -6.10
CA VAL A 193 25.57 -2.17 -6.07
C VAL A 193 24.76 -2.36 -7.34
N ALA A 194 23.69 -3.15 -7.25
CA ALA A 194 22.73 -3.29 -8.34
C ALA A 194 22.15 -1.89 -8.65
N ALA A 195 21.93 -1.60 -9.94
CA ALA A 195 21.24 -0.38 -10.33
C ALA A 195 19.92 -0.28 -9.54
N PRO A 196 19.51 0.92 -9.08
CA PRO A 196 18.33 1.07 -8.26
C PRO A 196 17.13 0.45 -8.97
N MET A 197 16.54 -0.55 -8.32
CA MET A 197 15.28 -1.13 -8.72
C MET A 197 14.32 -1.10 -7.54
N ILE A 198 13.05 -0.89 -7.82
CA ILE A 198 11.98 -0.96 -6.85
C ILE A 198 11.63 -2.44 -6.72
N MET A 199 11.88 -3.03 -5.56
CA MET A 199 11.37 -4.36 -5.23
C MET A 199 9.99 -4.18 -4.62
N ARG A 200 8.93 -4.60 -5.32
CA ARG A 200 7.55 -4.35 -4.89
C ARG A 200 6.87 -5.64 -4.44
N ARG A 201 6.24 -5.59 -3.27
CA ARG A 201 5.33 -6.63 -2.82
C ARG A 201 3.89 -6.22 -3.13
N LEU A 202 3.15 -7.08 -3.83
CA LEU A 202 1.74 -6.88 -4.12
C LEU A 202 0.90 -7.03 -2.85
N ILE A 203 -0.30 -6.46 -2.89
CA ILE A 203 -1.23 -6.42 -1.74
C ILE A 203 -1.73 -7.82 -1.39
N ARG A 204 -1.26 -8.35 -0.26
CA ARG A 204 -1.63 -9.68 0.26
C ARG A 204 -2.66 -9.61 1.38
N THR A 205 -2.85 -8.48 2.06
CA THR A 205 -3.89 -8.36 3.07
C THR A 205 -4.72 -7.10 2.82
N ALA A 206 -6.04 -7.29 2.79
CA ALA A 206 -7.01 -6.25 2.53
C ALA A 206 -7.93 -6.05 3.74
N PRO A 207 -7.87 -4.90 4.43
CA PRO A 207 -8.74 -4.58 5.55
C PRO A 207 -10.16 -4.22 5.06
N ILE A 208 -11.16 -4.62 5.82
CA ILE A 208 -12.52 -4.08 5.73
C ILE A 208 -12.76 -3.26 6.99
N SER A 209 -12.61 -1.94 6.87
CA SER A 209 -12.77 -1.05 8.02
C SER A 209 -14.24 -0.92 8.43
N PHE A 210 -15.16 -0.61 7.50
CA PHE A 210 -16.60 -0.50 7.79
C PHE A 210 -17.46 -0.68 6.54
N LEU A 211 -18.25 -1.76 6.47
CA LEU A 211 -19.41 -1.88 5.59
C LEU A 211 -20.65 -2.06 6.47
N CYS A 212 -21.43 -1.00 6.64
CA CYS A 212 -22.63 -1.00 7.49
C CYS A 212 -23.89 -0.98 6.61
N GLY A 213 -24.99 -1.56 7.08
CA GLY A 213 -26.22 -1.65 6.28
C GLY A 213 -26.80 -0.29 5.86
N GLY A 214 -27.06 -0.13 4.57
CA GLY A 214 -27.56 1.09 3.93
C GLY A 214 -27.72 0.85 2.43
N SER A 215 -28.25 1.82 1.66
CA SER A 215 -28.67 1.66 0.25
C SER A 215 -27.51 1.46 -0.76
N ASP A 216 -26.82 0.33 -0.65
CA ASP A 216 -25.70 -0.19 -1.45
C ASP A 216 -24.31 0.42 -1.22
N PRO A 217 -23.70 0.29 -0.02
CA PRO A 217 -22.27 0.45 0.13
C PRO A 217 -21.57 -0.81 -0.39
N PHE A 218 -20.94 -0.74 -1.56
CA PHE A 218 -19.88 -1.67 -1.93
C PHE A 218 -18.52 -1.08 -1.56
N ILE A 219 -17.58 -1.92 -1.15
CA ILE A 219 -16.18 -1.52 -0.96
C ILE A 219 -15.35 -2.11 -2.08
N ARG A 220 -14.49 -1.27 -2.66
CA ARG A 220 -13.42 -1.75 -3.54
C ARG A 220 -12.21 -2.10 -2.70
N SER A 221 -11.65 -3.27 -2.95
CA SER A 221 -10.48 -3.74 -2.24
C SER A 221 -9.48 -4.35 -3.22
N PRO A 222 -8.19 -4.07 -3.11
CA PRO A 222 -7.57 -3.27 -2.04
C PRO A 222 -7.81 -1.76 -2.19
N ASN A 223 -7.90 -1.03 -1.07
CA ASN A 223 -8.08 0.43 -1.08
C ASN A 223 -6.94 1.18 -1.79
N SER A 224 -5.77 0.56 -1.88
CA SER A 224 -4.58 1.08 -2.57
C SER A 224 -4.62 0.92 -4.10
N GLY A 225 -5.66 0.28 -4.66
CA GLY A 225 -5.87 0.19 -6.12
C GLY A 225 -6.20 -1.23 -6.57
N PHE A 226 -5.27 -1.84 -7.32
CA PHE A 226 -5.46 -3.15 -7.95
C PHE A 226 -4.43 -4.16 -7.44
N MET A 227 -4.78 -5.44 -7.53
CA MET A 227 -3.91 -6.60 -7.40
C MET A 227 -3.50 -7.03 -8.80
N HIS A 228 -2.21 -6.99 -9.11
CA HIS A 228 -1.70 -7.42 -10.41
C HIS A 228 -1.38 -8.91 -10.39
N LEU A 229 -1.87 -9.69 -11.35
CA LEU A 229 -1.36 -11.05 -11.57
C LEU A 229 -0.17 -11.01 -12.53
N ASN A 230 0.90 -11.73 -12.21
CA ASN A 230 2.07 -11.83 -13.08
C ASN A 230 1.95 -12.98 -14.09
N SER A 231 2.93 -13.09 -14.98
CA SER A 231 3.01 -14.24 -15.88
C SER A 231 3.11 -15.55 -15.09
N GLY A 232 2.28 -16.53 -15.46
CA GLY A 232 2.14 -17.81 -14.76
C GLY A 232 1.16 -17.79 -13.58
N GLU A 233 0.80 -16.61 -13.05
CA GLU A 233 -0.23 -16.48 -12.02
C GLU A 233 -1.61 -16.41 -12.68
N THR A 234 -2.41 -17.45 -12.48
CA THR A 234 -3.73 -17.57 -13.12
C THR A 234 -4.85 -17.83 -12.12
N SER A 235 -4.56 -17.64 -10.83
CA SER A 235 -5.56 -17.76 -9.78
C SER A 235 -5.37 -16.74 -8.67
N ILE A 236 -6.47 -16.32 -8.08
CA ILE A 236 -6.49 -15.52 -6.85
C ILE A 236 -7.32 -16.29 -5.86
N SER A 237 -6.77 -16.52 -4.66
CA SER A 237 -7.53 -17.09 -3.55
C SER A 237 -7.60 -16.10 -2.40
N ILE A 238 -8.69 -16.14 -1.65
CA ILE A 238 -8.83 -15.34 -0.44
C ILE A 238 -9.11 -16.21 0.77
N ASN A 239 -8.65 -15.76 1.94
CA ASN A 239 -9.07 -16.26 3.24
C ASN A 239 -9.59 -15.10 4.08
N THR A 240 -10.79 -15.21 4.61
CA THR A 240 -11.46 -14.11 5.30
C THR A 240 -11.49 -14.35 6.81
N SER A 241 -11.26 -13.27 7.57
CA SER A 241 -11.47 -13.22 9.03
C SER A 241 -12.62 -12.26 9.41
N ILE A 242 -13.46 -11.94 8.43
CA ILE A 242 -14.49 -10.91 8.53
C ILE A 242 -15.60 -11.36 9.48
N ARG A 243 -16.05 -10.43 10.32
CA ARG A 243 -17.05 -10.65 11.36
C ARG A 243 -17.95 -9.43 11.50
N TRP A 244 -19.13 -9.63 12.06
CA TRP A 244 -19.97 -8.53 12.52
C TRP A 244 -19.38 -7.86 13.77
N ASP A 245 -19.47 -6.55 13.84
CA ASP A 245 -19.03 -5.74 14.99
C ASP A 245 -19.87 -5.98 16.24
N ARG A 246 -21.14 -6.39 16.08
CA ARG A 246 -22.11 -6.59 17.16
C ARG A 246 -22.80 -7.96 17.12
N PRO A 247 -23.18 -8.50 18.28
CA PRO A 247 -24.00 -9.71 18.35
C PRO A 247 -25.41 -9.47 17.80
N GLY A 248 -26.00 -10.51 17.20
CA GLY A 248 -27.34 -10.45 16.59
C GLY A 248 -27.38 -9.91 15.16
N CYS A 249 -26.25 -9.45 14.63
CA CYS A 249 -26.09 -9.10 13.23
C CYS A 249 -25.90 -10.36 12.37
N SER A 250 -26.57 -10.41 11.22
CA SER A 250 -26.48 -11.49 10.25
C SER A 250 -26.59 -10.93 8.84
N GLY A 251 -26.19 -11.74 7.87
CA GLY A 251 -26.16 -11.37 6.46
C GLY A 251 -24.99 -12.05 5.77
N ASP A 252 -25.15 -12.25 4.48
CA ASP A 252 -24.11 -12.81 3.63
C ASP A 252 -23.19 -11.69 3.15
N ILE A 253 -21.96 -12.06 2.81
CA ILE A 253 -21.02 -11.18 2.13
C ILE A 253 -20.67 -11.77 0.77
N PHE A 254 -20.60 -10.91 -0.22
CA PHE A 254 -20.36 -11.27 -1.61
C PHE A 254 -19.07 -10.61 -2.06
N PHE A 255 -18.16 -11.41 -2.61
CA PHE A 255 -16.94 -10.95 -3.25
C PHE A 255 -17.10 -11.14 -4.76
N THR A 256 -17.17 -10.03 -5.49
CA THR A 256 -17.08 -10.06 -6.95
C THR A 256 -15.66 -9.69 -7.36
N LEU A 257 -14.96 -10.61 -8.03
CA LEU A 257 -13.65 -10.30 -8.62
C LEU A 257 -13.89 -9.54 -9.92
N LYS A 258 -13.33 -8.34 -10.00
CA LYS A 258 -13.35 -7.46 -11.17
C LYS A 258 -11.96 -7.39 -11.76
N ARG A 259 -11.85 -7.50 -13.07
CA ARG A 259 -10.60 -7.23 -13.79
C ARG A 259 -10.65 -5.85 -14.41
N HIS A 260 -9.64 -5.06 -14.09
CA HIS A 260 -9.48 -3.74 -14.65
C HIS A 260 -9.06 -3.83 -16.12
N ARG A 261 -9.82 -3.17 -17.00
CA ARG A 261 -9.48 -3.08 -18.43
C ARG A 261 -9.29 -1.64 -18.90
N SER A 262 -10.16 -0.72 -18.46
CA SER A 262 -10.13 0.69 -18.89
C SER A 262 -10.94 1.58 -17.96
N LEU A 263 -10.92 2.90 -18.18
CA LEU A 263 -11.70 3.87 -17.39
C LEU A 263 -13.23 3.72 -17.52
N ILE A 264 -13.72 2.97 -18.51
CA ILE A 264 -15.15 2.90 -18.84
C ILE A 264 -15.72 1.48 -18.78
N TRP A 265 -14.88 0.44 -18.71
CA TRP A 265 -15.32 -0.95 -18.65
C TRP A 265 -14.32 -1.78 -17.85
N ASP A 266 -14.83 -2.50 -16.86
CA ASP A 266 -14.14 -3.57 -16.12
C ASP A 266 -14.86 -4.89 -16.41
N ALA A 267 -14.15 -6.01 -16.35
CA ALA A 267 -14.72 -7.34 -16.59
C ALA A 267 -15.05 -8.05 -15.27
N ASP A 268 -16.15 -8.79 -15.25
CA ASP A 268 -16.58 -9.57 -14.09
C ASP A 268 -16.05 -10.99 -14.19
N GLU A 269 -15.16 -11.37 -13.28
CA GLU A 269 -14.53 -12.70 -13.22
C GLU A 269 -15.32 -13.66 -12.30
N GLY A 270 -16.45 -13.19 -11.79
CA GLY A 270 -17.43 -13.97 -11.04
C GLY A 270 -17.52 -13.59 -9.55
N GLU A 271 -18.68 -13.90 -8.98
CA GLU A 271 -19.01 -13.65 -7.57
C GLU A 271 -18.88 -14.92 -6.73
N ARG A 272 -18.49 -14.76 -5.46
CA ARG A 272 -18.49 -15.81 -4.45
C ARG A 272 -19.11 -15.28 -3.16
N THR A 273 -20.01 -16.05 -2.57
CA THR A 273 -20.58 -15.78 -1.25
C THR A 273 -19.69 -16.39 -0.17
N MET A 274 -19.37 -15.62 0.87
CA MET A 274 -18.57 -16.09 2.01
C MET A 274 -19.38 -16.07 3.30
N PRO A 275 -19.15 -17.03 4.21
CA PRO A 275 -19.71 -16.97 5.55
C PRO A 275 -19.01 -15.88 6.39
N VAL A 276 -19.77 -15.21 7.25
CA VAL A 276 -19.25 -14.20 8.19
C VAL A 276 -19.03 -14.83 9.57
N GLY A 277 -17.86 -14.60 10.17
CA GLY A 277 -17.56 -14.95 11.56
C GLY A 277 -16.98 -16.35 11.80
N THR A 278 -17.17 -17.30 10.87
CA THR A 278 -16.58 -18.66 10.98
C THR A 278 -15.26 -18.82 10.21
N GLY A 279 -14.83 -17.77 9.52
CA GLY A 279 -13.78 -17.87 8.50
C GLY A 279 -14.27 -18.58 7.24
N GLY A 280 -13.62 -18.30 6.13
CA GLY A 280 -13.99 -18.83 4.83
C GLY A 280 -12.94 -18.52 3.78
N SER A 281 -12.82 -19.39 2.77
CA SER A 281 -11.93 -19.17 1.64
C SER A 281 -12.65 -19.39 0.31
N ALA A 282 -12.19 -18.70 -0.73
CA ALA A 282 -12.54 -19.05 -2.09
C ALA A 282 -11.41 -18.75 -3.06
N THR A 283 -11.50 -19.38 -4.23
CA THR A 283 -10.52 -19.26 -5.29
C THR A 283 -11.21 -18.93 -6.61
N TRP A 284 -10.61 -18.01 -7.35
CA TRP A 284 -10.86 -17.74 -8.76
C TRP A 284 -9.68 -18.28 -9.54
N SER A 285 -9.93 -19.01 -10.62
CA SER A 285 -8.93 -19.70 -11.43
C SER A 285 -9.19 -19.45 -12.91
N GLY A 286 -8.16 -19.63 -13.75
CA GLY A 286 -8.26 -19.34 -15.18
C GLY A 286 -8.26 -17.84 -15.48
N LEU A 287 -7.65 -17.06 -14.59
CA LEU A 287 -7.52 -15.62 -14.71
C LEU A 287 -6.46 -15.27 -15.76
N GLU A 288 -6.64 -14.11 -16.40
CA GLU A 288 -5.67 -13.55 -17.33
C GLU A 288 -4.41 -13.11 -16.55
N GLU A 289 -3.25 -13.60 -16.98
CA GLU A 289 -1.96 -13.17 -16.46
C GLU A 289 -1.62 -11.75 -16.93
N ASN A 290 -0.69 -11.08 -16.23
CA ASN A 290 -0.26 -9.70 -16.49
C ASN A 290 -1.43 -8.69 -16.49
N ALA A 291 -2.43 -8.91 -15.63
CA ALA A 291 -3.64 -8.09 -15.56
C ALA A 291 -3.93 -7.63 -14.13
N ASP A 292 -4.64 -6.51 -14.01
CA ASP A 292 -5.00 -5.88 -12.76
C ASP A 292 -6.41 -6.28 -12.32
N TYR A 293 -6.57 -6.61 -11.04
CA TYR A 293 -7.82 -7.08 -10.45
C TYR A 293 -8.17 -6.31 -9.18
N TYR A 294 -9.44 -6.26 -8.83
CA TYR A 294 -9.91 -5.79 -7.53
C TYR A 294 -11.18 -6.53 -7.12
N PHE A 295 -11.45 -6.57 -5.83
CA PHE A 295 -12.71 -7.09 -5.30
C PHE A 295 -13.70 -5.95 -5.11
N GLU A 296 -14.93 -6.19 -5.56
CA GLU A 296 -16.11 -5.45 -5.13
C GLU A 296 -16.83 -6.28 -4.06
N ILE A 297 -16.92 -5.75 -2.85
CA ILE A 297 -17.45 -6.45 -1.69
C ILE A 297 -18.79 -5.85 -1.29
N ARG A 298 -19.81 -6.70 -1.17
CA ARG A 298 -21.17 -6.32 -0.81
C ARG A 298 -21.69 -7.16 0.35
N SER A 299 -22.72 -6.67 1.03
CA SER A 299 -23.47 -7.46 2.02
C SER A 299 -24.98 -7.34 1.81
N THR A 300 -25.72 -8.39 2.17
CA THR A 300 -27.20 -8.37 2.22
C THR A 300 -27.75 -7.74 3.49
N ASN A 301 -26.91 -7.38 4.46
CA ASN A 301 -27.38 -6.78 5.71
C ASN A 301 -27.84 -5.33 5.48
N SER A 302 -29.12 -5.08 5.75
CA SER A 302 -29.75 -3.75 5.64
C SER A 302 -29.79 -2.97 6.96
N ASN A 303 -29.28 -3.53 8.06
CA ASN A 303 -29.28 -2.87 9.37
C ASN A 303 -28.11 -1.87 9.48
N PRO A 304 -28.39 -0.55 9.60
CA PRO A 304 -27.33 0.47 9.69
C PRO A 304 -26.50 0.40 10.97
N ASN A 305 -26.97 -0.35 11.97
CA ASN A 305 -26.25 -0.55 13.22
C ASN A 305 -25.33 -1.78 13.22
N CYS A 306 -25.30 -2.54 12.12
CA CYS A 306 -24.45 -3.72 11.96
C CYS A 306 -23.37 -3.41 10.93
N CYS A 307 -22.11 -3.49 11.35
CA CYS A 307 -20.97 -3.21 10.50
C CYS A 307 -20.06 -4.43 10.39
N LEU A 308 -19.55 -4.69 9.20
CA LEU A 308 -18.49 -5.68 8.99
C LEU A 308 -17.14 -5.09 9.36
N THR A 309 -16.34 -5.89 10.06
CA THR A 309 -14.96 -5.59 10.43
C THR A 309 -14.07 -6.82 10.23
N GLY A 310 -12.78 -6.58 10.01
CA GLY A 310 -11.77 -7.62 9.85
C GLY A 310 -10.93 -7.39 8.60
N SER A 311 -10.34 -8.45 8.08
CA SER A 311 -9.57 -8.44 6.84
C SER A 311 -9.77 -9.73 6.07
N PHE A 312 -9.34 -9.71 4.81
CA PHE A 312 -9.11 -10.92 4.05
C PHE A 312 -7.72 -10.91 3.47
N ASP A 313 -7.08 -12.06 3.49
CA ASP A 313 -5.79 -12.29 2.86
C ASP A 313 -6.03 -12.72 1.42
N VAL A 314 -5.27 -12.15 0.50
CA VAL A 314 -5.21 -12.45 -0.92
C VAL A 314 -3.94 -13.23 -1.17
N ASN A 315 -4.07 -14.41 -1.75
CA ASN A 315 -2.96 -15.26 -2.15
C ASN A 315 -3.03 -15.47 -3.66
N THR A 316 -1.98 -15.03 -4.33
CA THR A 316 -1.63 -15.42 -5.70
C THR A 316 -0.63 -16.58 -5.63
N PRO A 317 -0.71 -17.56 -6.56
CA PRO A 317 0.18 -18.72 -6.59
C PRO A 317 1.63 -18.34 -6.87
#